data_AF-A0A5N8Z9M8-F1
#
_entry.id   AF-A0A5N8Z9M8-F1
#
_cell.length_a   1.000
_cell.length_b   1.000
_cell.length_c   1.000
_cell.angle_alpha   90.00
_cell.angle_beta   90.00
_cell.angle_gamma   90.00
#
_symmetry.space_group_name_H-M   'P 1'
#
loop_
_entity.id
_entity.type
_entity.pdbx_description
1 polymer ?
#
loop_
_entity_poly.entity_id
_entity_poly.type
_entity_poly.pdbx_seq_one_letter_code
_entity_poly.pdbx_strand_id
1 'polypeptide(L)'
;MRFFLPDNPVPITFQTLGILMMGGLLGPKWGFGSSLSYVILGFIGMPLFQGGNGGFEYTTGVTGGYIIGFILASTAVGFLVNKGLHESKSIWAYFVGTSLVYLPALIWLSLLDFSWPEEGKMLSQAVYPFVIGDVIKVIIASLLTVGIFKSNLKNFLK
;
A
#
# COMPACT_ATOMS: atom_id res chain seq x y z
N MET A 1 -13.93 -0.97 -0.44
CA MET A 1 -14.44 -1.27 0.92
C MET A 1 -13.54 -0.59 1.95
N ARG A 2 -14.12 0.07 2.96
CA ARG A 2 -13.41 0.74 4.05
C ARG A 2 -14.10 0.46 5.38
N PHE A 3 -13.32 0.37 6.45
CA PHE A 3 -13.84 0.22 7.81
C PHE A 3 -13.05 1.15 8.73
N PHE A 4 -13.74 1.93 9.54
CA PHE A 4 -13.11 2.76 10.55
C PHE A 4 -13.13 2.02 11.89
N LEU A 5 -12.06 2.16 12.65
CA LEU A 5 -12.08 1.82 14.06
C LEU A 5 -12.56 3.04 14.86
N PRO A 6 -13.17 2.84 16.04
CA PRO A 6 -13.47 3.94 16.95
C PRO A 6 -12.23 4.82 17.15
N ASP A 7 -12.40 6.13 17.02
CA ASP A 7 -11.36 7.15 17.24
C ASP A 7 -10.10 7.02 16.34
N ASN A 8 -10.19 6.34 15.19
CA ASN A 8 -9.12 6.28 14.21
C ASN A 8 -9.53 6.95 12.88
N PRO A 9 -8.91 8.08 12.49
CA PRO A 9 -9.26 8.80 11.27
C PRO A 9 -8.75 8.10 10.01
N VAL A 10 -7.83 7.13 10.15
CA VAL A 10 -7.29 6.36 9.03
C VAL A 10 -8.06 5.05 8.91
N PRO A 11 -8.82 4.83 7.82
CA PRO A 11 -9.61 3.62 7.67
C PRO A 11 -8.75 2.41 7.28
N ILE A 12 -9.19 1.24 7.71
CA ILE A 12 -8.72 -0.04 7.17
C ILE A 12 -9.34 -0.22 5.79
N THR A 13 -8.51 -0.45 4.77
CA THR A 13 -8.95 -0.57 3.38
C THR A 13 -8.32 -1.75 2.66
N PHE A 14 -8.92 -2.13 1.53
CA PHE A 14 -8.32 -3.04 0.54
C PHE A 14 -7.48 -2.30 -0.51
N GLN A 15 -7.33 -0.99 -0.40
CA GLN A 15 -6.59 -0.20 -1.39
C GLN A 15 -5.12 -0.62 -1.46
N THR A 16 -4.50 -0.87 -0.30
CA THR A 16 -3.10 -1.32 -0.22
C THR A 16 -2.87 -2.67 -0.90
N LEU A 17 -3.87 -3.56 -0.93
CA LEU A 17 -3.77 -4.81 -1.68
C LEU A 17 -3.57 -4.54 -3.18
N GLY A 18 -4.33 -3.60 -3.76
CA GLY A 18 -4.17 -3.22 -5.17
C GLY A 18 -2.77 -2.66 -5.46
N ILE A 19 -2.26 -1.80 -4.59
CA ILE A 19 -0.91 -1.23 -4.69
C ILE A 19 0.18 -2.30 -4.69
N LEU A 20 0.09 -3.26 -3.76
CA LEU A 20 1.03 -4.37 -3.67
C LEU A 20 0.98 -5.22 -4.95
N MET A 21 -0.23 -5.52 -5.45
CA MET A 21 -0.43 -6.30 -6.66
C MET A 21 0.07 -5.59 -7.93
N MET A 22 -0.03 -4.26 -8.03
CA MET A 22 0.60 -3.50 -9.12
C MET A 22 2.11 -3.79 -9.18
N GLY A 23 2.77 -3.87 -8.03
CA GLY A 23 4.19 -4.22 -7.96
C GLY A 23 4.44 -5.66 -8.35
N GLY A 24 3.79 -6.60 -7.66
CA GLY A 24 4.07 -8.02 -7.80
C GLY A 24 3.66 -8.62 -9.14
N LEU A 25 2.71 -8.02 -9.86
CA LEU A 25 2.31 -8.48 -11.20
C LEU A 25 2.98 -7.71 -12.34
N LEU A 26 3.17 -6.40 -12.21
CA LEU A 26 3.70 -5.57 -13.31
C LEU A 26 5.22 -5.39 -13.24
N GLY A 27 5.86 -5.82 -12.14
CA GLY A 27 7.28 -5.62 -11.88
C GLY A 27 7.62 -4.19 -11.46
N PRO A 28 8.91 -3.86 -11.27
CA PRO A 28 9.32 -2.61 -10.63
C PRO A 28 9.04 -1.36 -11.48
N LYS A 29 9.24 -1.43 -12.80
CA LYS A 29 9.06 -0.26 -13.70
C LYS A 29 7.58 0.12 -13.82
N TRP A 30 6.73 -0.85 -14.15
CA TRP A 30 5.30 -0.61 -14.31
C TRP A 30 4.57 -0.51 -12.99
N GLY A 31 4.99 -1.24 -11.94
CA GLY A 31 4.50 -1.05 -10.58
C GLY A 31 4.73 0.37 -10.07
N PHE A 32 5.95 0.92 -10.27
CA PHE A 32 6.24 2.33 -10.01
C PHE A 32 5.33 3.25 -10.83
N GLY A 33 5.28 3.06 -12.16
CA GLY A 33 4.49 3.92 -13.05
C GLY A 33 3.00 3.92 -12.72
N SER A 34 2.42 2.76 -12.45
CA SER A 34 1.00 2.61 -12.09
C SER A 34 0.68 3.20 -10.72
N SER A 35 1.50 2.92 -9.71
CA SER A 35 1.29 3.48 -8.36
C SER A 35 1.53 4.99 -8.32
N LEU A 36 2.55 5.51 -9.03
CA LEU A 36 2.79 6.94 -9.17
C LEU A 36 1.63 7.62 -9.89
N SER A 37 1.15 7.06 -11.01
CA SER A 37 0.00 7.60 -11.74
C SER A 37 -1.25 7.62 -10.86
N TYR A 38 -1.50 6.54 -10.11
CA TYR A 38 -2.59 6.46 -9.14
C TYR A 38 -2.52 7.59 -8.10
N VAL A 39 -1.34 7.84 -7.54
CA VAL A 39 -1.13 8.91 -6.56
C VAL A 39 -1.31 10.30 -7.19
N ILE A 40 -0.73 10.55 -8.37
CA ILE A 40 -0.85 11.84 -9.06
C ILE A 40 -2.31 12.13 -9.43
N LEU A 41 -3.01 11.16 -10.01
CA LEU A 41 -4.42 11.31 -10.38
C LEU A 41 -5.30 11.56 -9.14
N GLY A 42 -5.04 10.83 -8.05
CA GLY A 42 -5.71 11.07 -6.78
C GLY A 42 -5.41 12.47 -6.23
N PHE A 43 -4.15 12.92 -6.26
CA PHE A 43 -3.72 14.23 -5.80
C PHE A 43 -4.40 15.39 -6.55
N ILE A 44 -4.54 15.30 -7.87
CA ILE A 44 -5.20 16.34 -8.69
C ILE A 44 -6.73 16.33 -8.54
N GLY A 45 -7.31 15.44 -7.74
CA GLY A 45 -8.74 15.45 -7.40
C GLY A 45 -9.56 14.28 -7.93
N MET A 46 -8.96 13.31 -8.64
CA MET A 46 -9.74 12.14 -9.05
C MET A 46 -10.14 11.31 -7.82
N PRO A 47 -11.39 10.78 -7.77
CA PRO A 47 -11.92 10.05 -6.61
C PRO A 47 -11.39 8.60 -6.55
N LEU A 48 -10.06 8.44 -6.56
CA LEU A 48 -9.38 7.15 -6.65
C LEU A 48 -8.99 6.57 -5.28
N PHE A 49 -8.86 7.43 -4.27
CA PHE A 49 -8.56 6.98 -2.92
C PHE A 49 -9.82 6.43 -2.24
N GLN A 50 -9.60 5.74 -1.13
CA GLN A 50 -10.64 5.03 -0.40
C GLN A 50 -11.85 5.93 -0.11
N GLY A 51 -13.03 5.36 -0.29
CA GLY A 51 -14.28 6.09 -0.10
C GLY A 51 -14.59 7.16 -1.15
N GLY A 52 -13.93 7.12 -2.30
CA GLY A 52 -14.12 8.11 -3.36
C GLY A 52 -13.40 9.43 -3.09
N ASN A 53 -12.43 9.43 -2.18
CA ASN A 53 -11.65 10.62 -1.86
C ASN A 53 -10.59 10.91 -2.94
N GLY A 54 -10.13 12.15 -2.96
CA GLY A 54 -9.10 12.69 -3.84
C GLY A 54 -8.77 14.11 -3.42
N GLY A 55 -7.82 14.73 -4.13
CA GLY A 55 -7.48 16.13 -3.98
C GLY A 55 -6.31 16.39 -3.03
N PHE A 56 -5.90 17.65 -3.02
CA PHE A 56 -4.78 18.14 -2.23
C PHE A 56 -4.97 17.85 -0.75
N GLU A 57 -6.08 18.30 -0.15
CA GLU A 57 -6.36 18.19 1.29
C GLU A 57 -6.28 16.74 1.78
N TYR A 58 -6.89 15.80 1.05
CA TYR A 58 -6.84 14.39 1.42
C TYR A 58 -5.42 13.82 1.35
N THR A 59 -4.68 14.19 0.30
CA THR A 59 -3.33 13.69 0.04
C THR A 59 -2.28 14.32 0.95
N THR A 60 -2.53 15.52 1.49
CA THR A 60 -1.63 16.20 2.43
C THR A 60 -2.11 16.12 3.88
N GLY A 61 -3.21 15.42 4.16
CA GLY A 61 -3.71 15.17 5.52
C GLY A 61 -3.06 13.97 6.19
N VAL A 62 -3.73 13.41 7.20
CA VAL A 62 -3.26 12.26 8.02
C VAL A 62 -2.92 11.01 7.21
N THR A 63 -3.46 10.86 5.99
CA THR A 63 -3.19 9.69 5.13
C THR A 63 -2.00 9.89 4.18
N GLY A 64 -1.48 11.11 4.06
CA GLY A 64 -0.53 11.49 3.01
C GLY A 64 0.75 10.64 2.99
N GLY A 65 1.36 10.43 4.16
CA GLY A 65 2.56 9.60 4.25
C GLY A 65 2.34 8.14 3.84
N TYR A 66 1.17 7.56 4.07
CA TYR A 66 0.82 6.22 3.57
C TYR A 66 0.69 6.21 2.04
N ILE A 67 0.09 7.26 1.47
CA ILE A 67 -0.07 7.41 0.02
C ILE A 67 1.30 7.49 -0.67
N ILE A 68 2.25 8.23 -0.10
CA ILE A 68 3.64 8.25 -0.57
C ILE A 68 4.26 6.85 -0.47
N GLY A 69 4.00 6.16 0.65
CA GLY A 69 4.44 4.78 0.88
C GLY A 69 3.94 3.78 -0.15
N PHE A 70 2.81 4.02 -0.83
CA PHE A 70 2.32 3.13 -1.89
C PHE A 70 3.30 2.99 -3.05
N ILE A 71 3.96 4.08 -3.44
CA ILE A 71 4.91 4.09 -4.55
C ILE A 71 6.13 3.25 -4.17
N LEU A 72 6.65 3.43 -2.95
CA LEU A 72 7.78 2.65 -2.43
C LEU A 72 7.42 1.16 -2.32
N ALA A 73 6.27 0.85 -1.73
CA ALA A 73 5.80 -0.51 -1.56
C ALA A 73 5.65 -1.24 -2.89
N SER A 74 4.95 -0.65 -3.86
CA SER A 74 4.73 -1.25 -5.17
C SER A 74 6.04 -1.50 -5.92
N THR A 75 6.93 -0.51 -5.92
CA THR A 75 8.24 -0.61 -6.60
C THR A 75 9.11 -1.69 -5.97
N ALA A 76 9.18 -1.74 -4.63
CA ALA A 76 9.97 -2.73 -3.89
C ALA A 76 9.45 -4.15 -4.08
N VAL A 77 8.13 -4.35 -3.99
CA VAL A 77 7.51 -5.66 -4.27
C VAL A 77 7.86 -6.13 -5.66
N GLY A 78 7.65 -5.28 -6.68
CA GLY A 78 7.97 -5.64 -8.06
C GLY A 78 9.44 -5.97 -8.27
N PHE A 79 10.35 -5.21 -7.64
CA PHE A 79 11.78 -5.49 -7.68
C PHE A 79 12.12 -6.86 -7.06
N LEU A 80 11.59 -7.13 -5.86
CA LEU A 80 11.87 -8.36 -5.12
C LEU A 80 11.29 -9.60 -5.82
N VAL A 81 10.08 -9.52 -6.35
CA VAL A 81 9.46 -10.60 -7.13
C VAL A 81 10.32 -10.90 -8.37
N ASN A 82 10.74 -9.87 -9.10
CA ASN A 82 11.64 -10.03 -10.26
C ASN A 82 13.02 -10.60 -9.89
N LYS A 83 13.50 -10.35 -8.66
CA LYS A 83 14.78 -10.86 -8.17
C LYS A 83 14.73 -12.29 -7.63
N GLY A 84 13.56 -12.93 -7.63
CA GLY A 84 13.44 -14.34 -7.24
C GLY A 84 12.50 -14.61 -6.08
N LEU A 85 11.92 -13.57 -5.45
CA LEU A 85 10.85 -13.75 -4.47
C LEU A 85 9.51 -13.92 -5.18
N HIS A 86 9.41 -14.90 -6.07
CA HIS A 86 8.16 -15.30 -6.73
C HIS A 86 7.65 -16.63 -6.14
N GLU A 87 6.49 -17.10 -6.61
CA GLU A 87 5.83 -18.30 -6.08
C GLU A 87 5.68 -18.25 -4.55
N SER A 88 5.98 -19.33 -3.83
CA SER A 88 5.82 -19.41 -2.36
C SER A 88 6.68 -18.39 -1.60
N LYS A 89 7.74 -17.87 -2.22
CA LYS A 89 8.61 -16.84 -1.64
C LYS A 89 8.04 -15.43 -1.79
N SER A 90 7.03 -15.23 -2.62
CA SER A 90 6.42 -13.91 -2.87
C SER A 90 5.84 -13.26 -1.62
N ILE A 91 5.42 -14.07 -0.64
CA ILE A 91 4.95 -13.57 0.66
C ILE A 91 5.97 -12.62 1.32
N TRP A 92 7.27 -12.88 1.18
CA TRP A 92 8.32 -12.03 1.73
C TRP A 92 8.44 -10.69 1.01
N ALA A 93 8.26 -10.68 -0.32
CA ALA A 93 8.21 -9.42 -1.07
C ALA A 93 7.04 -8.56 -0.61
N TYR A 94 5.87 -9.18 -0.38
CA TYR A 94 4.68 -8.50 0.11
C TYR A 94 4.81 -8.00 1.55
N PHE A 95 5.44 -8.76 2.45
CA PHE A 95 5.75 -8.28 3.79
C PHE A 95 6.66 -7.05 3.77
N VAL A 96 7.73 -7.07 2.97
CA VAL A 96 8.61 -5.90 2.81
C VAL A 96 7.83 -4.71 2.25
N GLY A 97 7.03 -4.93 1.20
CA GLY A 97 6.19 -3.89 0.61
C GLY A 97 5.27 -3.22 1.62
N THR A 98 4.51 -4.02 2.38
CA THR A 98 3.62 -3.53 3.45
C THR A 98 4.39 -2.70 4.48
N SER A 99 5.54 -3.18 4.95
CA SER A 99 6.36 -2.44 5.93
C SER A 99 6.85 -1.09 5.38
N LEU A 100 7.17 -1.04 4.09
CA LEU A 100 7.60 0.21 3.42
C LEU A 100 6.48 1.23 3.27
N VAL A 101 5.21 0.86 3.40
CA VAL A 101 4.11 1.84 3.49
C VAL A 101 4.20 2.65 4.78
N TYR A 102 4.56 2.00 5.89
CA TYR A 102 4.59 2.64 7.21
C TYR A 102 5.76 3.59 7.39
N LEU A 103 6.90 3.38 6.73
CA LEU A 103 8.07 4.25 6.91
C LEU A 103 7.78 5.74 6.59
N PRO A 104 7.33 6.10 5.37
CA PRO A 104 6.96 7.48 5.09
C PRO A 104 5.72 7.93 5.87
N ALA A 105 4.80 7.03 6.20
CA ALA A 105 3.65 7.36 7.04
C ALA A 105 4.06 7.86 8.44
N LEU A 106 4.96 7.14 9.10
CA LEU A 106 5.44 7.51 10.44
C LEU A 106 6.31 8.75 10.41
N ILE A 107 7.12 8.96 9.37
CA ILE A 107 7.88 10.20 9.17
C ILE A 107 6.93 11.39 8.94
N TRP A 108 5.90 11.20 8.12
CA TRP A 108 4.92 12.23 7.83
C TRP A 108 4.15 12.68 9.08
N LEU A 109 3.67 11.71 9.87
CA LEU A 109 2.91 11.96 11.09
C LEU A 109 3.77 12.47 12.26
N SER A 110 5.09 12.29 12.22
CA SER A 110 5.99 12.80 13.26
C SER A 110 6.47 14.22 12.98
N LEU A 111 6.52 14.63 11.71
CA LEU A 111 7.00 15.95 11.29
C LEU A 111 5.87 16.98 11.16
N LEU A 112 4.64 16.54 10.91
CA LEU A 112 3.49 17.40 10.69
C LEU A 112 2.46 17.19 11.79
N ASP A 113 1.92 18.29 12.32
CA ASP A 113 0.90 18.25 13.36
C ASP A 113 -0.50 18.19 12.74
N PHE A 114 -1.14 17.05 12.93
CA PHE A 114 -2.54 16.81 12.54
C PHE A 114 -3.46 16.61 13.75
N SER A 115 -2.96 16.86 14.98
CA SER A 115 -3.62 16.46 16.23
C SER A 115 -3.94 14.95 16.31
N TRP A 116 -3.22 14.16 15.50
CA TRP A 116 -3.25 12.70 15.47
C TRP A 116 -1.95 12.18 14.82
N PRO A 117 -1.36 11.07 15.31
CA PRO A 117 -1.74 10.31 16.51
C PRO A 117 -1.58 11.09 17.81
N GLU A 118 -2.29 10.67 18.85
CA GLU A 118 -2.08 11.23 20.20
C GLU A 118 -0.64 11.03 20.66
N GLU A 119 -0.16 11.93 21.53
CA GLU A 119 1.19 11.85 22.08
C GLU A 119 1.44 10.49 22.74
N GLY A 120 2.55 9.84 22.38
CA GLY A 120 2.90 8.50 22.86
C GLY A 120 2.10 7.35 22.23
N LYS A 121 1.11 7.61 21.36
CA LYS A 121 0.26 6.58 20.71
C LYS A 121 0.56 6.36 19.23
N MET A 122 1.71 6.83 18.73
CA MET A 122 2.11 6.72 17.32
C MET A 122 1.90 5.30 16.76
N LEU A 123 2.51 4.28 17.35
CA LEU A 123 2.39 2.91 16.82
C LEU A 123 1.01 2.29 17.07
N SER A 124 0.41 2.53 18.23
CA SER A 124 -0.86 1.93 18.61
C SER A 124 -2.05 2.45 17.81
N GLN A 125 -1.96 3.67 17.26
CA GLN A 125 -2.99 4.24 16.40
C GLN A 125 -2.62 4.15 14.91
N ALA A 126 -1.36 4.39 14.54
CA ALA A 126 -0.95 4.51 13.13
C ALA A 126 -0.48 3.19 12.50
N VAL A 127 -0.21 2.13 13.29
CA VAL A 127 0.34 0.87 12.77
C VAL A 127 -0.46 -0.35 13.23
N TYR A 128 -0.50 -0.60 14.54
CA TYR A 128 -1.03 -1.85 15.10
C TYR A 128 -2.46 -2.21 14.64
N PRO A 129 -3.40 -1.26 14.50
CA PRO A 129 -4.75 -1.60 14.11
C PRO A 129 -4.85 -2.14 12.67
N PHE A 130 -3.87 -1.84 11.83
CA PHE A 130 -3.84 -2.25 10.43
C PHE A 130 -3.11 -3.60 10.21
N VAL A 131 -2.27 -4.02 11.16
CA VAL A 131 -1.37 -5.19 11.03
C VAL A 131 -2.14 -6.47 10.69
N ILE A 132 -3.26 -6.74 11.38
CA ILE A 132 -4.05 -7.96 11.13
C ILE A 132 -4.57 -7.96 9.69
N GLY A 133 -5.17 -6.84 9.26
CA GLY A 133 -5.67 -6.69 7.90
C GLY A 133 -4.56 -6.80 6.85
N ASP A 134 -3.38 -6.29 7.16
CA ASP A 134 -2.24 -6.33 6.26
C ASP A 134 -1.62 -7.72 6.12
N VAL A 135 -1.54 -8.50 7.20
CA VAL A 135 -1.14 -9.92 7.12
C VAL A 135 -2.09 -10.69 6.21
N ILE A 136 -3.40 -10.48 6.35
CA ILE A 136 -4.40 -11.09 5.47
C ILE A 136 -4.16 -10.67 4.01
N LYS A 137 -3.95 -9.37 3.76
CA LYS A 137 -3.68 -8.87 2.40
C LYS A 137 -2.38 -9.43 1.81
N VAL A 138 -1.33 -9.56 2.60
CA VAL A 138 -0.05 -10.16 2.19
C VAL A 138 -0.25 -11.62 1.76
N ILE A 139 -1.00 -12.40 2.54
CA ILE A 139 -1.35 -13.78 2.17
C ILE A 139 -2.14 -13.81 0.87
N ILE A 140 -3.19 -12.99 0.74
CA ILE A 140 -4.01 -12.92 -0.47
C ILE A 140 -3.16 -12.53 -1.69
N ALA A 141 -2.34 -11.48 -1.57
CA ALA A 141 -1.49 -11.00 -2.65
C ALA A 141 -0.49 -12.08 -3.10
N SER A 142 0.14 -12.77 -2.14
CA SER A 142 1.04 -13.88 -2.43
C SER A 142 0.34 -15.02 -3.17
N LEU A 143 -0.82 -15.46 -2.68
CA LEU A 143 -1.59 -16.53 -3.30
C LEU A 143 -2.04 -16.18 -4.73
N LEU A 144 -2.52 -14.94 -4.94
CA LEU A 144 -2.90 -14.46 -6.27
C LEU A 144 -1.70 -14.43 -7.21
N THR A 145 -0.54 -13.97 -6.74
CA THR A 145 0.70 -13.94 -7.54
C THR A 145 1.13 -15.34 -7.94
N VAL A 146 1.15 -16.29 -6.99
CA VAL A 146 1.45 -17.70 -7.27
C VAL A 146 0.48 -18.25 -8.31
N GLY A 147 -0.82 -18.03 -8.13
CA GLY A 147 -1.87 -18.52 -9.04
C GLY A 147 -1.69 -17.97 -10.45
N ILE A 148 -1.45 -16.67 -10.58
CA ILE A 148 -1.27 -16.01 -11.89
C ILE A 148 0.01 -16.53 -12.57
N PHE A 149 1.12 -16.64 -11.85
CA PHE A 149 2.41 -17.07 -12.43
C PHE A 149 2.42 -18.55 -12.81
N LYS A 150 1.60 -19.39 -12.17
CA LYS A 150 1.40 -20.79 -12.57
C LYS A 150 0.41 -20.96 -13.71
N SER A 151 -0.43 -19.96 -13.99
CA SER A 151 -1.41 -19.99 -15.07
C SER A 151 -0.85 -19.45 -16.39
N ASN A 152 -1.64 -19.58 -17.47
CA ASN A 152 -1.33 -18.95 -18.77
C ASN A 152 -1.42 -17.43 -18.73
N LEU A 153 -2.02 -16.84 -17.68
CA LEU A 153 -2.15 -15.38 -17.55
C LEU A 153 -0.81 -14.68 -17.45
N LYS A 154 0.25 -15.37 -17.00
CA LYS A 154 1.61 -14.83 -16.96
C LYS A 154 2.12 -14.32 -18.30
N ASN A 155 1.58 -14.83 -19.41
CA ASN A 155 1.98 -14.44 -20.75
C ASN A 155 1.49 -13.02 -21.11
N PHE A 156 0.48 -12.50 -20.42
CA PHE A 156 0.00 -11.12 -20.59
C PHE A 156 0.76 -10.11 -19.72
N LEU A 157 1.65 -10.57 -18.83
CA LEU A 157 2.43 -9.71 -17.93
C LEU A 157 3.86 -9.42 -18.47
N LYS A 158 4.22 -9.97 -19.64
CA LYS A 158 5.54 -9.83 -20.26
C LYS A 158 5.55 -8.78 -21.36
#